data_AF-A0A3S3WIM1-F1
#
_entry.id   AF-A0A3S3WIM1-F1
#
_cell.length_a   1.000
_cell.length_b   1.000
_cell.length_c   1.000
_cell.angle_alpha   90.00
_cell.angle_beta   90.00
_cell.angle_gamma   90.00
#
_symmetry.space_group_name_H-M   'P 1'
#
loop_
_entity.id
_entity.type
_entity.pdbx_description
1 polymer ?
#
loop_
_entity_poly.entity_id
_entity_poly.type
_entity_poly.pdbx_seq_one_letter_code
_entity_poly.pdbx_strand_id
1 'polypeptide(L)'
;MIAFQPRAGLRFCCETDFSQHRFASLHFCTADGTEIPLHLSLRPSEGRVVLNRRDRAGWRRELQIAHRFSQPFGSLSLTFEAGGVRLEVDGQRLGRFDAFPRPDRSARLKLRRGFPGLHRIAGVQLEGGVLPPPSSDTHPEPALRRLTGGRALWLSQRLEVIAPGPRPPVLLPGGRCLICCRWRRGASGRCCRGGSGVTPRSLPPRRG
;
A
#
# COMPACT_ATOMS: atom_id res chain seq x y z
N MET A 1 7.16 9.08 3.94
CA MET A 1 6.64 9.35 2.58
C MET A 1 7.05 8.20 1.69
N ILE A 2 6.13 7.69 0.87
CA ILE A 2 6.39 6.62 -0.07
C ILE A 2 6.53 7.26 -1.46
N ALA A 3 7.72 7.18 -2.06
CA ALA A 3 8.04 7.91 -3.29
C ALA A 3 7.52 7.17 -4.53
N PHE A 4 6.89 7.89 -5.45
CA PHE A 4 6.52 7.39 -6.77
C PHE A 4 6.24 8.54 -7.74
N GLN A 5 6.32 8.26 -9.04
CA GLN A 5 5.92 9.19 -10.08
C GLN A 5 4.63 8.70 -10.76
N PRO A 6 3.54 9.50 -10.79
CA PRO A 6 2.33 9.09 -11.46
C PRO A 6 2.56 8.96 -12.96
N ARG A 7 2.12 7.84 -13.52
CA ARG A 7 2.04 7.60 -14.97
C ARG A 7 0.59 7.28 -15.33
N ALA A 8 0.20 7.55 -16.57
CA ALA A 8 -1.13 7.15 -17.02
C ALA A 8 -1.29 5.62 -16.91
N GLY A 9 -2.42 5.17 -16.37
CA GLY A 9 -2.73 3.76 -16.11
C GLY A 9 -2.22 3.24 -14.76
N LEU A 10 -1.33 3.96 -14.08
CA LEU A 10 -0.83 3.54 -12.78
C LEU A 10 -1.91 3.71 -11.71
N ARG A 11 -2.06 2.69 -10.87
CA ARG A 11 -3.08 2.58 -9.84
C ARG A 11 -2.41 2.70 -8.48
N PHE A 12 -3.08 3.28 -7.49
CA PHE A 12 -2.72 3.23 -6.08
C PHE A 12 -3.90 2.61 -5.34
N CYS A 13 -3.64 1.56 -4.57
CA CYS A 13 -4.67 0.86 -3.80
C CYS A 13 -4.28 0.81 -2.33
N CYS A 14 -5.25 1.00 -1.44
CA CYS A 14 -5.07 0.71 -0.02
C CYS A 14 -6.38 0.23 0.62
N GLU A 15 -6.24 -0.50 1.71
CA GLU A 15 -7.35 -0.82 2.60
C GLU A 15 -7.41 0.21 3.72
N THR A 16 -8.55 0.28 4.39
CA THR A 16 -8.78 1.15 5.52
C THR A 16 -9.45 0.41 6.65
N ASP A 17 -9.11 0.79 7.88
CA ASP A 17 -9.68 0.28 9.12
C ASP A 17 -10.05 1.44 10.04
N PHE A 18 -11.36 1.60 10.21
CA PHE A 18 -11.96 2.65 11.03
C PHE A 18 -12.37 2.15 12.42
N SER A 19 -11.97 0.93 12.82
CA SER A 19 -12.23 0.40 14.17
C SER A 19 -11.53 1.22 15.26
N GLN A 20 -10.35 1.79 14.93
CA GLN A 20 -9.53 2.58 15.86
C GLN A 20 -9.33 4.03 15.40
N HIS A 21 -9.69 4.37 14.16
CA HIS A 21 -9.46 5.68 13.57
C HIS A 21 -10.75 6.29 13.02
N ARG A 22 -10.95 7.58 13.25
CA ARG A 22 -12.13 8.31 12.75
C ARG A 22 -12.02 8.73 11.28
N PHE A 23 -10.81 8.68 10.73
CA PHE A 23 -10.51 9.08 9.36
C PHE A 23 -9.33 8.28 8.80
N ALA A 24 -9.18 8.33 7.48
CA ALA A 24 -8.03 7.86 6.75
C ALA A 24 -7.65 8.92 5.69
N SER A 25 -6.43 9.45 5.77
CA SER A 25 -5.97 10.55 4.93
C SER A 25 -4.77 10.15 4.09
N LEU A 26 -4.80 10.55 2.82
CA LEU A 26 -3.72 10.38 1.85
C LEU A 26 -3.31 11.77 1.35
N HIS A 27 -2.01 12.06 1.46
CA HIS A 27 -1.41 13.31 1.00
C HIS A 27 -0.45 12.99 -0.13
N PHE A 28 -0.86 13.26 -1.37
CA PHE A 28 0.02 13.15 -2.53
C PHE A 28 0.83 14.42 -2.67
N CYS A 29 2.12 14.32 -2.41
CA CYS A 29 3.03 15.46 -2.22
C CYS A 29 3.95 15.66 -3.43
N THR A 30 4.43 16.89 -3.61
CA THR A 30 5.57 17.19 -4.49
C THR A 30 6.88 16.67 -3.91
N ALA A 31 7.94 16.62 -4.73
CA ALA A 31 9.25 16.07 -4.33
C ALA A 31 9.88 16.82 -3.14
N ASP A 32 9.65 18.13 -3.04
CA ASP A 32 10.08 18.99 -1.94
C ASP A 32 9.12 18.97 -0.73
N GLY A 33 7.98 18.29 -0.85
CA GLY A 33 6.93 18.22 0.18
C GLY A 33 6.21 19.54 0.46
N THR A 34 6.49 20.60 -0.29
CA THR A 34 5.93 21.94 -0.01
C THR A 34 4.47 22.04 -0.43
N GLU A 35 4.07 21.31 -1.47
CA GLU A 35 2.72 21.27 -2.00
C GLU A 35 2.09 19.88 -1.89
N ILE A 36 0.76 19.86 -1.83
CA ILE A 36 -0.07 18.65 -1.86
C ILE A 36 -1.06 18.81 -3.02
N PRO A 37 -0.68 18.46 -4.27
CA PRO A 37 -1.57 18.57 -5.42
C PRO A 37 -2.89 17.80 -5.27
N LEU A 38 -2.88 16.71 -4.51
CA LEU A 38 -4.07 15.93 -4.18
C LEU A 38 -4.02 15.48 -2.73
N HIS A 39 -4.98 15.95 -1.94
CA HIS A 39 -5.29 15.44 -0.61
C HIS A 39 -6.63 14.73 -0.66
N LEU A 40 -6.69 13.58 -0.01
CA LEU A 40 -7.88 12.75 0.08
C LEU A 40 -8.08 12.35 1.53
N SER A 41 -9.27 12.58 2.08
CA SER A 41 -9.62 12.22 3.44
C SER A 41 -10.95 11.48 3.44
N LEU A 42 -10.92 10.23 3.88
CA LEU A 42 -12.10 9.41 4.12
C LEU A 42 -12.57 9.68 5.55
N ARG A 43 -13.82 10.11 5.71
CA ARG A 43 -14.40 10.48 7.01
C ARG A 43 -15.72 9.75 7.22
N PRO A 44 -15.69 8.48 7.65
CA PRO A 44 -16.90 7.67 7.73
C PRO A 44 -17.92 8.17 8.75
N SER A 45 -17.47 8.74 9.87
CA SER A 45 -18.34 9.38 10.86
C SER A 45 -19.10 10.59 10.31
N GLU A 46 -18.56 11.24 9.27
CA GLU A 46 -19.18 12.38 8.59
C GLU A 46 -19.92 11.98 7.30
N GLY A 47 -19.90 10.69 6.93
CA GLY A 47 -20.52 10.15 5.72
C GLY A 47 -19.97 10.76 4.42
N ARG A 48 -18.68 11.14 4.39
CA ARG A 48 -18.10 11.82 3.22
C ARG A 48 -16.65 11.48 2.92
N VAL A 49 -16.31 11.67 1.65
CA VAL A 49 -14.95 11.75 1.14
C VAL A 49 -14.65 13.21 0.84
N VAL A 50 -13.53 13.70 1.36
CA VAL A 50 -13.06 15.07 1.14
C VAL A 50 -11.84 15.03 0.24
N LEU A 51 -11.90 15.77 -0.86
CA LEU A 51 -10.75 16.07 -1.71
C LEU A 51 -10.34 17.52 -1.52
N ASN A 52 -9.04 17.75 -1.43
CA ASN A 52 -8.50 19.11 -1.37
C ASN A 52 -7.12 19.16 -2.02
N ARG A 53 -6.54 20.36 -2.10
CA ARG A 53 -5.14 20.57 -2.42
C ARG A 53 -4.56 21.64 -1.51
N ARG A 54 -3.26 21.54 -1.27
CA ARG A 54 -2.47 22.55 -0.55
C ARG A 54 -1.41 23.08 -1.48
N ASP A 55 -1.33 24.38 -1.64
CA ASP A 55 -0.18 25.02 -2.28
C ASP A 55 0.51 25.97 -1.29
N ARG A 56 1.43 26.80 -1.77
CA ARG A 56 2.20 27.72 -0.92
C ARG A 56 1.33 28.73 -0.17
N ALA A 57 0.14 29.04 -0.67
CA ALA A 57 -0.81 29.92 0.01
C ALA A 57 -1.70 29.16 1.02
N GLY A 58 -1.47 27.87 1.21
CA GLY A 58 -2.21 27.02 2.14
C GLY A 58 -3.26 26.14 1.47
N TRP A 59 -4.18 25.67 2.30
CA TRP A 59 -5.27 24.79 1.88
C TRP A 59 -6.27 25.52 1.00
N ARG A 60 -6.77 24.83 -0.02
CA ARG A 60 -7.85 25.33 -0.85
C ARG A 60 -9.21 24.91 -0.29
N ARG A 61 -10.27 25.34 -0.97
CA ARG A 61 -11.63 24.95 -0.62
C ARG A 61 -11.82 23.46 -0.87
N GLU A 62 -12.35 22.78 0.12
CA GLU A 62 -12.68 21.35 0.04
C GLU A 62 -13.74 21.05 -1.03
N LEU A 63 -13.55 19.92 -1.70
CA LEU A 63 -14.57 19.23 -2.49
C LEU A 63 -15.07 18.03 -1.66
N GLN A 64 -16.31 18.11 -1.21
CA GLN A 64 -16.92 17.07 -0.37
C GLN A 64 -17.87 16.22 -1.20
N ILE A 65 -17.76 14.91 -1.07
CA ILE A 65 -18.58 13.93 -1.78
C ILE A 65 -19.22 13.04 -0.73
N ALA A 66 -20.56 13.00 -0.70
CA ALA A 66 -21.28 12.08 0.17
C ALA A 66 -20.95 10.63 -0.22
N HIS A 67 -20.65 9.79 0.75
CA HIS A 67 -20.33 8.39 0.53
C HIS A 67 -20.67 7.55 1.75
N ARG A 68 -21.27 6.38 1.52
CA ARG A 68 -21.59 5.40 2.55
C ARG A 68 -20.49 4.35 2.57
N PHE A 69 -19.64 4.43 3.58
CA PHE A 69 -18.51 3.52 3.75
C PHE A 69 -18.96 2.13 4.15
N SER A 70 -18.28 1.13 3.63
CA SER A 70 -18.19 -0.19 4.23
C SER A 70 -17.41 -0.03 5.53
N GLN A 71 -18.01 -0.43 6.65
CA GLN A 71 -17.41 -0.33 7.98
C GLN A 71 -17.36 -1.71 8.63
N PRO A 72 -16.37 -1.97 9.49
CA PRO A 72 -15.28 -1.05 9.88
C PRO A 72 -14.15 -0.99 8.85
N PHE A 73 -14.15 -1.88 7.86
CA PHE A 73 -13.12 -1.96 6.82
C PHE A 73 -13.64 -1.44 5.49
N GLY A 74 -12.81 -0.67 4.81
CA GLY A 74 -13.08 -0.15 3.47
C GLY A 74 -11.88 -0.32 2.55
N SER A 75 -12.10 -0.06 1.26
CA SER A 75 -11.08 -0.10 0.22
C SER A 75 -11.06 1.19 -0.57
N LEU A 76 -9.88 1.57 -1.04
CA LEU A 76 -9.67 2.76 -1.83
C LEU A 76 -8.78 2.45 -3.02
N SER A 77 -9.16 2.97 -4.17
CA SER A 77 -8.41 2.86 -5.40
C SER A 77 -8.37 4.18 -6.14
N LEU A 78 -7.16 4.62 -6.49
CA LEU A 78 -6.91 5.78 -7.34
C LEU A 78 -6.22 5.31 -8.62
N THR A 79 -6.79 5.62 -9.78
CA THR A 79 -6.13 5.38 -11.08
C THR A 79 -5.70 6.71 -11.66
N PHE A 80 -4.39 6.89 -11.87
CA PHE A 80 -3.84 8.04 -12.56
C PHE A 80 -4.08 7.90 -14.06
N GLU A 81 -4.66 8.94 -14.65
CA GLU A 81 -4.99 9.01 -16.07
C GLU A 81 -4.26 10.20 -16.71
N ALA A 82 -4.31 10.29 -18.04
CA ALA A 82 -3.87 11.50 -18.71
C ALA A 82 -4.67 12.72 -18.19
N GLY A 83 -4.00 13.60 -17.45
CA GLY A 83 -4.56 14.87 -16.95
C GLY A 83 -5.50 14.77 -15.74
N GLY A 84 -5.63 13.61 -15.10
CA GLY A 84 -6.55 13.46 -13.97
C GLY A 84 -6.34 12.19 -13.15
N VAL A 85 -7.17 12.03 -12.12
CA VAL A 85 -7.21 10.83 -11.27
C VAL A 85 -8.65 10.34 -11.14
N ARG A 86 -8.87 9.04 -11.33
CA ARG A 86 -10.14 8.37 -11.05
C ARG A 86 -10.11 7.84 -9.63
N LEU A 87 -11.17 8.10 -8.85
CA LEU A 87 -11.32 7.61 -7.49
C LEU A 87 -12.46 6.60 -7.40
N GLU A 88 -12.17 5.51 -6.70
CA GLU A 88 -13.11 4.50 -6.27
C GLU A 88 -12.92 4.25 -4.78
N VAL A 89 -14.03 4.17 -4.06
CA VAL A 89 -14.07 3.81 -2.63
C VAL A 89 -15.11 2.72 -2.47
N ASP A 90 -14.75 1.61 -1.84
CA ASP A 90 -15.62 0.45 -1.63
C ASP A 90 -16.25 -0.08 -2.92
N GLY A 91 -15.48 -0.12 -4.01
CA GLY A 91 -15.95 -0.50 -5.33
C GLY A 91 -16.87 0.52 -6.01
N GLN A 92 -17.23 1.61 -5.34
CA GLN A 92 -18.05 2.69 -5.90
C GLN A 92 -17.17 3.78 -6.53
N ARG A 93 -17.32 3.99 -7.84
CA ARG A 93 -16.67 5.10 -8.54
C ARG A 93 -17.25 6.45 -8.09
N LEU A 94 -16.45 7.26 -7.42
CA LEU A 94 -16.85 8.59 -6.94
C LEU A 94 -16.64 9.70 -7.99
N GLY A 95 -15.73 9.49 -8.93
CA GLY A 95 -15.55 10.42 -10.04
C GLY A 95 -14.17 10.39 -10.68
N ARG A 96 -13.97 11.35 -11.58
CA ARG A 96 -12.68 11.70 -12.19
C ARG A 96 -12.37 13.14 -11.81
N PHE A 97 -11.14 13.39 -11.36
CA PHE A 97 -10.67 14.68 -10.88
C PHE A 97 -9.49 15.13 -11.71
N ASP A 98 -9.73 16.13 -12.55
CA ASP A 98 -8.79 16.60 -13.56
C ASP A 98 -8.10 17.89 -13.14
N ALA A 99 -7.05 18.26 -13.86
CA ALA A 99 -6.31 19.51 -13.61
C ALA A 99 -7.17 20.78 -13.80
N PHE A 100 -8.14 20.74 -14.71
CA PHE A 100 -8.92 21.90 -15.13
C PHE A 100 -10.28 21.98 -14.40
N PRO A 101 -10.75 23.19 -14.05
CA PRO A 101 -12.12 23.37 -13.59
C PRO A 101 -13.13 22.82 -14.61
N ARG A 102 -14.21 22.22 -14.12
CA ARG A 102 -15.28 21.65 -14.96
C ARG A 102 -16.64 22.20 -14.58
N PRO A 103 -17.60 22.31 -15.52
CA PRO A 103 -18.98 22.62 -15.17
C PRO A 103 -19.53 21.67 -14.11
N ASP A 104 -20.14 22.22 -13.06
CA ASP A 104 -20.81 21.48 -11.99
C ASP A 104 -22.10 22.21 -11.62
N ARG A 105 -23.24 21.67 -12.07
CA ARG A 105 -24.55 22.30 -11.88
C ARG A 105 -24.95 22.43 -10.41
N SER A 106 -24.33 21.65 -9.51
CA SER A 106 -24.60 21.72 -8.07
C SER A 106 -23.77 22.78 -7.34
N ALA A 107 -22.74 23.33 -7.99
CA ALA A 107 -21.85 24.32 -7.39
C ALA A 107 -22.39 25.76 -7.56
N ARG A 108 -22.17 26.63 -6.56
CA ARG A 108 -22.59 28.04 -6.56
C ARG A 108 -22.18 28.81 -7.83
N LEU A 109 -20.96 28.58 -8.32
CA LEU A 109 -20.44 29.23 -9.53
C LEU A 109 -20.58 28.35 -10.79
N LYS A 110 -21.38 27.28 -10.72
CA LYS A 110 -21.54 26.27 -11.77
C LYS A 110 -20.22 25.63 -12.23
N LEU A 111 -19.15 25.71 -11.43
CA LEU A 111 -17.82 25.19 -11.71
C LEU A 111 -17.29 24.41 -10.51
N ARG A 112 -16.86 23.17 -10.76
CA ARG A 112 -16.01 22.38 -9.86
C ARG A 112 -14.56 22.70 -10.17
N ARG A 113 -13.76 22.92 -9.13
CA ARG A 113 -12.33 23.20 -9.28
C ARG A 113 -11.58 21.95 -9.73
N GLY A 114 -10.51 22.18 -10.49
CA GLY A 114 -9.54 21.15 -10.82
C GLY A 114 -8.43 21.02 -9.78
N PHE A 115 -7.61 19.99 -9.97
CA PHE A 115 -6.43 19.67 -9.19
C PHE A 115 -5.19 19.88 -10.08
N PRO A 116 -4.73 21.13 -10.28
CA PRO A 116 -3.53 21.38 -11.05
C PRO A 116 -2.31 20.76 -10.36
N GLY A 117 -1.32 20.33 -11.14
CA GLY A 117 -0.08 19.80 -10.60
C GLY A 117 -0.10 18.32 -10.22
N LEU A 118 -1.11 17.55 -10.62
CA LEU A 118 -1.12 16.08 -10.44
C LEU A 118 0.14 15.41 -11.01
N HIS A 119 0.68 15.93 -12.13
CA HIS A 119 1.93 15.44 -12.73
C HIS A 119 3.19 15.71 -11.88
N ARG A 120 3.09 16.58 -10.86
CA ARG A 120 4.19 16.93 -9.94
C ARG A 120 4.22 16.05 -8.69
N ILE A 121 3.24 15.16 -8.51
CA ILE A 121 3.23 14.23 -7.39
C ILE A 121 4.49 13.36 -7.49
N ALA A 122 5.22 13.28 -6.39
CA ALA A 122 6.46 12.51 -6.26
C ALA A 122 6.39 11.48 -5.11
N GLY A 123 5.29 11.46 -4.36
CA GLY A 123 5.05 10.47 -3.33
C GLY A 123 3.74 10.69 -2.59
N VAL A 124 3.47 9.78 -1.64
CA VAL A 124 2.29 9.83 -0.77
C VAL A 124 2.68 9.72 0.70
N GLN A 125 1.96 10.43 1.56
CA GLN A 125 1.97 10.27 3.01
C GLN A 125 0.58 9.78 3.44
N LEU A 126 0.56 8.82 4.36
CA LEU A 126 -0.66 8.16 4.84
C LEU A 126 -0.83 8.49 6.32
N GLU A 127 -2.06 8.74 6.74
CA GLU A 127 -2.41 9.07 8.13
C GLU A 127 -3.76 8.43 8.50
N GLY A 128 -3.92 8.08 9.78
CA GLY A 128 -5.16 7.51 10.31
C GLY A 128 -5.32 6.03 9.94
N GLY A 129 -6.57 5.63 9.70
CA GLY A 129 -6.97 4.24 9.48
C GLY A 129 -6.60 3.69 8.10
N VAL A 130 -5.43 4.02 7.55
CA VAL A 130 -4.94 3.40 6.31
C VAL A 130 -4.15 2.15 6.67
N LEU A 131 -4.62 0.99 6.25
CA LEU A 131 -3.91 -0.28 6.44
C LEU A 131 -2.94 -0.54 5.28
N PRO A 132 -1.75 -1.11 5.55
CA PRO A 132 -1.03 -1.82 4.50
C PRO A 132 -1.76 -3.15 4.20
N PRO A 133 -2.06 -3.50 2.94
CA PRO A 133 -2.71 -4.77 2.59
C PRO A 133 -1.81 -6.00 2.83
N PRO A 134 -2.39 -7.21 2.99
CA PRO A 134 -1.65 -8.47 3.02
C PRO A 134 -1.04 -8.84 1.65
N SER A 135 0.13 -9.48 1.69
CA SER A 135 1.01 -9.74 0.54
C SER A 135 0.66 -10.95 -0.33
N SER A 136 0.92 -10.82 -1.65
CA SER A 136 1.52 -11.83 -2.54
C SER A 136 2.26 -11.14 -3.70
N ASP A 137 3.54 -11.47 -3.90
CA ASP A 137 4.38 -11.33 -5.11
C ASP A 137 5.17 -10.03 -5.47
N THR A 138 6.43 -10.04 -4.99
CA THR A 138 7.75 -9.90 -5.67
C THR A 138 8.44 -8.57 -6.07
N HIS A 139 9.65 -8.43 -5.48
CA HIS A 139 10.96 -7.83 -5.88
C HIS A 139 11.35 -6.35 -5.62
N PRO A 140 12.64 -6.08 -5.25
CA PRO A 140 13.06 -4.89 -4.47
C PRO A 140 14.07 -3.93 -5.16
N GLU A 141 14.00 -2.62 -4.86
CA GLU A 141 15.15 -1.69 -4.83
C GLU A 141 15.01 -0.65 -3.69
N PRO A 142 16.04 -0.37 -2.85
CA PRO A 142 15.86 0.02 -1.46
C PRO A 142 16.04 1.52 -1.20
N ALA A 143 15.00 2.20 -0.71
CA ALA A 143 15.19 3.47 0.01
C ALA A 143 14.13 3.70 1.10
N LEU A 144 14.60 4.23 2.23
CA LEU A 144 13.85 4.70 3.41
C LEU A 144 13.40 3.66 4.45
N ARG A 145 14.42 3.12 5.13
CA ARG A 145 14.37 2.67 6.52
C ARG A 145 14.05 3.85 7.46
N ARG A 146 13.06 3.63 8.35
CA ARG A 146 12.84 4.24 9.69
C ARG A 146 11.43 4.81 9.84
N LEU A 147 10.44 3.92 9.96
CA LEU A 147 9.21 4.07 10.76
C LEU A 147 8.56 2.70 11.10
N THR A 148 9.24 1.58 10.80
CA THR A 148 8.70 0.21 10.71
C THR A 148 9.54 -0.85 11.44
N GLY A 149 10.37 -0.47 12.42
CA GLY A 149 11.31 -1.42 13.05
C GLY A 149 12.45 -1.87 12.12
N GLY A 150 12.82 -1.02 11.14
CA GLY A 150 13.98 -1.25 10.27
C GLY A 150 13.70 -1.96 8.94
N ARG A 151 12.44 -2.14 8.54
CA ARG A 151 12.08 -2.84 7.29
C ARG A 151 11.22 -1.95 6.36
N ALA A 152 11.72 -1.63 5.16
CA ALA A 152 11.12 -0.63 4.26
C ALA A 152 9.67 -0.98 3.85
N LEU A 153 8.85 0.06 3.66
CA LEU A 153 7.59 -0.03 2.91
C LEU A 153 7.94 0.02 1.43
N TRP A 154 7.41 -0.91 0.63
CA TRP A 154 7.68 -0.94 -0.81
C TRP A 154 6.44 -0.55 -1.57
N LEU A 155 6.60 0.13 -2.70
CA LEU A 155 5.55 0.27 -3.70
C LEU A 155 5.81 -0.75 -4.78
N SER A 156 4.83 -1.60 -5.09
CA SER A 156 4.92 -2.44 -6.29
C SER A 156 5.00 -1.55 -7.53
N GLN A 157 5.33 -2.13 -8.70
CA GLN A 157 5.20 -1.41 -9.98
C GLN A 157 3.75 -0.96 -10.27
N ARG A 158 2.79 -1.44 -9.46
CA ARG A 158 1.38 -1.07 -9.43
C ARG A 158 1.00 -0.21 -8.20
N LEU A 159 2.00 0.37 -7.52
CA LEU A 159 1.90 1.18 -6.30
C LEU A 159 1.07 0.57 -5.15
N GLU A 160 1.16 -0.73 -4.96
CA GLU A 160 0.66 -1.35 -3.74
C GLU A 160 1.68 -1.14 -2.63
N VAL A 161 1.24 -0.71 -1.45
CA VAL A 161 2.10 -0.53 -0.29
C VAL A 161 2.34 -1.87 0.40
N ILE A 162 3.59 -2.32 0.44
CA ILE A 162 3.99 -3.65 0.95
C ILE A 162 4.69 -3.51 2.31
N ALA A 163 4.18 -4.21 3.32
CA ALA A 163 4.84 -4.39 4.62
C ALA A 163 5.60 -5.74 4.69
N PRO A 164 6.79 -5.80 5.30
CA PRO A 164 7.60 -7.01 5.37
C PRO A 164 7.19 -7.92 6.54
N GLY A 165 6.35 -8.92 6.25
CA GLY A 165 6.01 -10.01 7.18
C GLY A 165 7.08 -11.12 7.24
N PRO A 166 7.10 -11.96 8.29
CA PRO A 166 7.97 -13.12 8.38
C PRO A 166 7.35 -14.28 7.59
N ARG A 167 7.95 -14.66 6.47
CA ARG A 167 7.71 -15.98 5.88
C ARG A 167 9.04 -16.70 5.66
N PRO A 168 9.14 -18.00 6.00
CA PRO A 168 10.29 -18.79 5.63
C PRO A 168 10.39 -18.85 4.10
N PRO A 169 11.60 -18.98 3.53
CA PRO A 169 11.77 -19.05 2.08
C PRO A 169 10.96 -20.23 1.52
N VAL A 170 10.17 -19.94 0.49
CA VAL A 170 9.54 -20.99 -0.34
C VAL A 170 10.65 -21.58 -1.21
N LEU A 171 10.90 -22.88 -1.04
CA LEU A 171 11.79 -23.63 -1.91
C LEU A 171 11.11 -23.83 -3.26
N LEU A 172 11.68 -23.27 -4.33
CA LEU A 172 11.29 -23.58 -5.69
C LEU A 172 11.76 -25.01 -6.07
N PRO A 173 11.06 -25.70 -6.99
CA PRO A 173 11.47 -27.02 -7.46
C PRO A 173 12.90 -26.98 -8.01
N GLY A 174 13.82 -27.73 -7.38
CA GLY A 174 15.23 -27.84 -7.78
C GLY A 174 16.24 -27.08 -6.91
N GLY A 175 15.81 -26.27 -5.94
CA GLY A 175 16.72 -25.58 -5.02
C GLY A 175 17.21 -26.51 -3.89
N ARG A 176 18.51 -26.79 -3.80
CA ARG A 176 19.08 -27.44 -2.60
C ARG A 176 19.26 -26.40 -1.50
N CYS A 177 18.62 -26.64 -0.36
CA CYS A 177 18.75 -25.82 0.84
C CYS A 177 20.15 -26.02 1.45
N LEU A 178 21.01 -24.99 1.39
CA LEU A 178 22.19 -24.92 2.26
C LEU A 178 21.73 -24.41 3.63
N ILE A 179 21.48 -25.35 4.54
CA ILE A 179 21.25 -25.04 5.95
C ILE A 179 22.57 -24.54 6.56
N CYS A 180 22.74 -23.23 6.67
CA CYS A 180 23.73 -22.64 7.56
C CYS A 180 23.11 -22.45 8.96
N CYS A 181 23.47 -23.35 9.85
CA CYS A 181 23.83 -23.12 11.26
C CYS A 181 23.01 -22.11 12.08
N ARG A 182 22.00 -22.66 12.78
CA ARG A 182 21.84 -22.64 14.25
C ARG A 182 22.38 -21.40 14.99
N TRP A 183 21.53 -20.40 15.21
CA TRP A 183 21.64 -19.51 16.37
C TRP A 183 21.05 -20.20 17.61
N ARG A 184 21.88 -20.61 18.57
CA ARG A 184 21.47 -20.89 19.95
C ARG A 184 22.23 -19.95 20.89
N ARG A 185 21.49 -19.12 21.64
CA ARG A 185 21.96 -18.62 22.94
C ARG A 185 21.64 -19.66 24.00
N GLY A 186 22.55 -19.77 24.97
CA GLY A 186 22.78 -20.97 25.78
C GLY A 186 21.70 -21.36 26.77
N ALA A 187 21.70 -22.66 27.06
CA ALA A 187 21.56 -23.21 28.40
C ALA A 187 22.13 -24.64 28.35
N SER A 188 22.94 -24.94 29.34
CA SER A 188 23.59 -26.21 29.66
C SER A 188 22.66 -27.43 29.55
N GLY A 189 23.10 -28.46 28.83
CA GLY A 189 22.45 -29.76 28.80
C GLY A 189 23.38 -30.80 28.18
N ARG A 190 23.69 -31.83 28.98
CA ARG A 190 24.71 -32.86 28.74
C ARG A 190 24.54 -33.58 27.40
N CYS A 191 25.66 -33.82 26.72
CA CYS A 191 25.74 -34.69 25.56
C CYS A 191 25.62 -36.16 25.98
N CYS A 192 24.54 -36.82 25.58
CA CYS A 192 24.50 -38.27 25.48
C CYS A 192 24.99 -38.71 24.10
N ARG A 193 25.88 -39.72 24.10
CA ARG A 193 26.38 -40.46 22.95
C ARG A 193 25.30 -41.39 22.38
N GLY A 194 25.50 -41.81 21.13
CA GLY A 194 24.84 -42.95 20.48
C GLY A 194 24.08 -42.50 19.23
N GLY A 195 24.17 -43.15 18.08
CA GLY A 195 24.77 -44.42 17.72
C GLY A 195 24.49 -44.67 16.23
N SER A 196 25.26 -45.60 15.70
CA SER A 196 25.49 -45.93 14.30
C SER A 196 24.28 -46.50 13.55
N GLY A 197 24.27 -46.25 12.23
CA GLY A 197 24.13 -47.28 11.18
C GLY A 197 22.76 -47.89 10.90
N VAL A 198 22.24 -47.65 9.69
CA VAL A 198 21.44 -48.66 8.96
C VAL A 198 21.76 -48.57 7.46
N THR A 199 22.24 -49.68 6.93
CA THR A 199 22.49 -50.02 5.52
C THR A 199 21.18 -50.34 4.77
N PRO A 200 21.07 -50.10 3.46
CA PRO A 200 19.90 -50.50 2.68
C PRO A 200 19.93 -52.00 2.35
N ARG A 201 18.80 -52.69 2.58
CA ARG A 201 18.56 -54.08 2.16
C ARG A 201 18.06 -54.14 0.71
N SER A 202 18.71 -54.99 -0.07
CA SER A 202 18.30 -55.48 -1.39
C SER A 202 17.05 -56.38 -1.29
N LEU A 203 16.14 -56.28 -2.26
CA LEU A 203 15.04 -57.22 -2.47
C LEU A 203 15.43 -58.26 -3.56
N PRO A 204 15.08 -59.55 -3.41
CA PRO A 204 15.29 -60.58 -4.43
C PRO A 204 14.11 -60.69 -5.42
N PRO A 205 14.24 -61.46 -6.53
CA PRO A 205 13.34 -61.39 -7.68
C PRO A 205 12.08 -62.24 -7.50
N ARG A 206 10.97 -61.81 -8.13
CA ARG A 206 9.78 -62.65 -8.33
C ARG A 206 9.90 -63.40 -9.67
N ARG A 207 9.91 -64.73 -9.59
CA ARG A 207 9.45 -65.62 -10.66
C ARG A 207 7.96 -65.86 -10.48
N GLY A 208 7.25 -66.00 -11.60
CA GLY A 208 5.82 -66.28 -11.71
C GLY A 208 5.36 -65.87 -13.09
#